data_AF-A0A553LAD0-F1
#
_entry.id   AF-A0A553LAD0-F1
#
_cell.length_a   1.000
_cell.length_b   1.000
_cell.length_c   1.000
_cell.angle_alpha   90.00
_cell.angle_beta   90.00
_cell.angle_gamma   90.00
#
_symmetry.space_group_name_H-M   'P 1'
#
loop_
_entity.id
_entity.type
_entity.pdbx_description
1 polymer ?
#
loop_
_entity_poly.entity_id
_entity_poly.type
_entity_poly.pdbx_seq_one_letter_code
_entity_poly.pdbx_strand_id
1 'polypeptide(L)'
;MKNLSLGLIVVLLLVGFSSLFVVPEGEKAIVIQFGKVERDTEGLTTVFDPGLHFKWPLIDRVVTLDARIQTLDDPADRFVTAEKKDLIVDSYVKWRIKDFATYYLSTGGNKLQAEALLKQKVNNGLRSEFGTRTISQIVSGERSELMDEAMNQASSSSDELGIAIVDVRVKQINLPQEVSNSIFQRMRAEREAVAREHRSEGREQAEVIKANIDAKVTVMLADAERNLRKIKGEGEAQAAQIYAETYSQDPQFYAFLRSMDAYKASFDNKQDVLIVAPDSDFFRFMKDSAGSGNTK
;
A
#
# COMPACT_ATOMS: atom_id res chain seq x y z
N MET A 1 32.47 -67.40 54.32
CA MET A 1 31.16 -67.11 53.69
C MET A 1 30.68 -65.67 53.91
N LYS A 2 30.81 -65.09 55.11
CA LYS A 2 30.47 -63.68 55.39
C LYS A 2 31.17 -62.64 54.48
N ASN A 3 32.43 -62.88 54.12
CA ASN A 3 33.21 -61.96 53.30
C ASN A 3 32.79 -62.01 51.82
N LEU A 4 32.30 -63.16 51.36
CA LEU A 4 31.77 -63.36 50.01
C LEU A 4 30.39 -62.73 49.86
N SER A 5 29.52 -62.86 50.88
CA SER A 5 28.22 -62.18 50.90
C SER A 5 28.36 -60.66 50.98
N LEU A 6 29.37 -60.15 51.70
CA LEU A 6 29.64 -58.72 51.76
C LEU A 6 30.09 -58.17 50.40
N GLY A 7 30.97 -58.89 49.68
CA GLY A 7 31.39 -58.53 48.32
C GLY A 7 30.24 -58.53 47.32
N LEU A 8 29.33 -59.52 47.39
CA LEU A 8 28.15 -59.58 46.53
C LEU A 8 27.21 -58.39 46.77
N ILE A 9 26.98 -58.00 48.03
CA ILE A 9 26.15 -56.84 48.38
C ILE A 9 26.77 -55.56 47.84
N VAL A 10 28.08 -55.39 47.96
CA VAL A 10 28.79 -54.20 47.43
C VAL A 10 28.69 -54.14 45.91
N VAL A 11 28.85 -55.26 45.21
CA VAL A 11 28.68 -55.33 43.75
C VAL A 11 27.24 -54.98 43.35
N LEU A 12 26.25 -55.50 44.08
CA LEU A 12 24.83 -55.26 43.79
C LEU A 12 24.44 -53.79 44.04
N LEU A 13 25.01 -53.15 45.08
CA LEU A 13 24.87 -51.71 45.33
C LEU A 13 25.54 -50.87 44.24
N LEU A 14 26.73 -51.26 43.79
CA LEU A 14 27.46 -50.59 42.70
C LEU A 14 26.69 -50.67 41.38
N VAL A 15 26.10 -51.83 41.08
CA VAL A 15 25.25 -52.06 39.90
C VAL A 15 23.97 -51.22 40.02
N GLY A 16 23.31 -51.20 41.18
CA GLY A 16 22.12 -50.39 41.43
C GLY A 16 22.36 -48.89 41.29
N PHE A 17 23.49 -48.39 41.78
CA PHE A 17 23.85 -46.97 41.65
C PHE A 17 24.25 -46.60 40.21
N SER A 18 24.97 -47.49 39.51
CA SER A 18 25.36 -47.31 38.10
C SER A 18 24.18 -47.40 37.13
N SER A 19 23.10 -48.05 37.56
CA SER A 19 21.84 -48.18 36.81
C SER A 19 21.02 -46.88 36.80
N LEU A 20 21.28 -45.94 37.69
CA LEU A 20 20.49 -44.71 37.80
C LEU A 20 21.05 -43.61 36.88
N PHE A 21 20.18 -42.96 36.11
CA PHE A 21 20.55 -41.76 35.35
C PHE A 21 19.46 -40.68 35.43
N VAL A 22 19.87 -39.42 35.26
CA VAL A 22 19.00 -38.25 35.36
C VAL A 22 18.98 -37.55 34.01
N VAL A 23 17.77 -37.22 33.54
CA VAL A 23 17.55 -36.43 32.33
C VAL A 23 17.16 -35.00 32.74
N PRO A 24 17.95 -33.98 32.36
CA PRO A 24 17.64 -32.58 32.65
C PRO A 24 16.35 -32.11 31.96
N GLU A 25 15.74 -31.07 32.51
CA GLU A 25 14.59 -30.41 31.88
C GLU A 25 14.99 -29.77 30.54
N GLY A 26 14.16 -29.98 29.51
CA GLY A 26 14.41 -29.50 28.14
C GLY A 26 15.21 -30.47 27.26
N GLU A 27 15.78 -31.53 27.84
CA GLU A 27 16.40 -32.63 27.09
C GLU A 27 15.53 -33.89 27.14
N LYS A 28 15.71 -34.76 26.16
CA LYS A 28 15.16 -36.12 26.16
C LYS A 28 16.31 -37.10 25.98
N ALA A 29 16.21 -38.26 26.61
CA ALA A 29 17.24 -39.28 26.50
C ALA A 29 16.78 -40.44 25.63
N ILE A 30 17.71 -40.95 24.83
CA ILE A 30 17.57 -42.21 24.11
C ILE A 30 18.53 -43.24 24.70
N VAL A 31 18.06 -44.47 24.81
CA VAL A 31 18.89 -45.61 25.22
C VAL A 31 19.27 -46.42 23.98
N ILE A 32 20.56 -46.68 23.86
CA ILE A 32 21.14 -47.46 22.78
C ILE A 32 21.66 -48.75 23.39
N GLN A 33 21.16 -49.88 22.90
CA GLN A 33 21.54 -51.21 23.34
C GLN A 33 22.28 -51.93 22.20
N PHE A 34 23.52 -52.38 22.43
CA PHE A 34 24.35 -53.05 21.41
C PHE A 34 24.45 -52.29 20.07
N GLY A 35 24.48 -50.96 20.11
CA GLY A 35 24.58 -50.10 18.92
C GLY A 35 23.30 -49.99 18.09
N LYS A 36 22.19 -50.58 18.54
CA LYS A 36 20.85 -50.38 17.97
C LYS A 36 20.05 -49.50 18.92
N VAL A 37 19.27 -48.58 18.36
CA VAL A 37 18.36 -47.76 19.17
C VAL A 37 17.21 -48.66 19.62
N GLU A 38 16.93 -48.68 20.91
CA GLU A 38 15.87 -49.50 21.48
C GLU A 38 14.51 -48.99 20.97
N ARG A 39 13.74 -49.89 20.36
CA ARG A 39 12.36 -49.66 19.95
C ARG A 39 11.48 -50.50 20.87
N ASP A 40 10.50 -49.87 21.48
CA ASP A 40 9.42 -50.47 22.23
C ASP A 40 8.66 -51.50 21.37
N THR A 41 7.87 -52.34 22.05
CA THR A 41 7.03 -53.42 21.54
C THR A 41 6.05 -53.01 20.43
N GLU A 42 5.78 -51.70 20.26
CA GLU A 42 4.97 -51.13 19.18
C GLU A 42 5.80 -50.56 18.00
N GLY A 43 7.12 -50.73 18.01
CA GLY A 43 8.03 -50.21 16.98
C GLY A 43 8.41 -48.73 17.13
N LEU A 44 7.98 -48.08 18.21
CA LEU A 44 8.32 -46.70 18.58
C LEU A 44 9.55 -46.67 19.49
N THR A 45 10.37 -45.64 19.39
CA THR A 45 11.61 -45.51 20.19
C THR A 45 11.28 -45.26 21.67
N THR A 46 11.97 -45.93 22.59
CA THR A 46 11.91 -45.63 24.03
C THR A 46 12.60 -44.29 24.31
N VAL A 47 11.81 -43.21 24.29
CA VAL A 47 12.29 -41.86 24.62
C VAL A 47 11.94 -41.56 26.07
N PHE A 48 12.96 -41.29 26.87
CA PHE A 48 12.80 -40.98 28.29
C PHE A 48 12.59 -39.48 28.49
N ASP A 49 11.49 -39.13 29.16
CA ASP A 49 11.17 -37.76 29.56
C ASP A 49 12.10 -37.23 30.67
N PRO A 50 12.14 -35.90 30.93
CA PRO A 50 12.91 -35.35 32.03
C PRO A 50 12.56 -36.02 33.36
N GLY A 51 13.57 -36.51 34.08
CA GLY A 51 13.35 -37.29 35.30
C GLY A 51 14.46 -38.30 35.60
N LEU A 52 14.19 -39.09 36.64
CA LEU A 52 15.06 -40.17 37.09
C LEU A 52 14.66 -41.46 36.38
N HIS A 53 15.62 -42.08 35.70
CA HIS A 53 15.39 -43.31 34.92
C HIS A 53 16.45 -44.37 35.25
N PHE A 54 16.10 -45.61 34.94
CA PHE A 54 16.97 -46.76 35.14
C PHE A 54 17.46 -47.28 33.79
N LYS A 55 18.75 -47.60 33.72
CA LYS A 55 19.40 -48.24 32.57
C LYS A 55 20.12 -49.51 33.03
N TRP A 56 20.35 -50.45 32.13
CA TRP A 56 21.19 -51.59 32.45
C TRP A 56 22.68 -51.21 32.40
N PRO A 57 23.42 -51.27 33.52
CA PRO A 57 24.84 -50.94 33.51
C PRO A 57 25.62 -51.95 32.66
N LEU A 58 26.64 -51.47 31.93
CA LEU A 58 27.47 -52.16 30.91
C LEU A 58 26.91 -52.26 29.48
N ILE A 59 25.61 -52.46 29.27
CA ILE A 59 25.07 -52.73 27.92
C ILE A 59 24.45 -51.47 27.30
N ASP A 60 23.83 -50.65 28.13
CA ASP A 60 23.03 -49.52 27.68
C ASP A 60 23.85 -48.23 27.68
N ARG A 61 23.85 -47.54 26.54
CA ARG A 61 24.41 -46.19 26.41
C ARG A 61 23.28 -45.18 26.32
N VAL A 62 23.25 -44.25 27.27
CA VAL A 62 22.31 -43.12 27.27
C VAL A 62 22.92 -41.96 26.49
N VAL A 63 22.17 -41.41 25.55
CA VAL A 63 22.49 -40.16 24.86
C VAL A 63 21.36 -39.17 25.13
N THR A 64 21.68 -37.99 25.66
CA THR A 64 20.71 -36.91 25.84
C THR A 64 20.73 -35.99 24.63
N LEU A 65 19.57 -35.52 24.23
CA LEU A 65 19.34 -34.69 23.05
C LEU A 65 18.40 -33.53 23.43
N ASP A 66 18.69 -32.33 22.94
CA ASP A 66 17.89 -31.14 23.22
C ASP A 66 16.53 -31.21 22.49
N ALA A 67 15.44 -31.15 23.26
CA ALA A 67 14.07 -31.23 22.75
C ALA A 67 13.45 -29.85 22.45
N ARG A 68 14.16 -28.76 22.75
CA ARG A 68 13.66 -27.39 22.57
C ARG A 68 13.65 -26.98 21.10
N ILE A 69 12.95 -25.88 20.82
CA ILE A 69 12.98 -25.25 19.51
C ILE A 69 14.36 -24.62 19.31
N GLN A 70 15.05 -25.08 18.28
CA GLN A 70 16.36 -24.60 17.85
C GLN A 70 16.19 -23.65 16.67
N THR A 71 17.18 -22.76 16.50
CA THR A 71 17.20 -21.79 15.41
C THR A 71 18.41 -22.07 14.55
N LEU A 72 18.15 -22.40 13.29
CA LEU A 72 19.16 -22.40 12.25
C LEU A 72 19.11 -21.02 11.59
N ASP A 73 20.20 -20.28 11.73
CA ASP A 73 20.42 -19.02 11.04
C ASP A 73 21.32 -19.28 9.83
N ASP A 74 20.75 -19.19 8.63
CA ASP A 74 21.50 -19.47 7.39
C ASP A 74 22.10 -18.16 6.84
N PRO A 75 23.43 -18.09 6.57
CA PRO A 75 23.98 -16.98 5.80
C PRO A 75 23.28 -16.85 4.45
N ALA A 76 23.23 -15.62 3.94
CA ALA A 76 22.56 -15.31 2.69
C ALA A 76 23.08 -16.17 1.52
N ASP A 77 22.17 -16.87 0.86
CA ASP A 77 22.45 -17.75 -0.28
C ASP A 77 21.90 -17.13 -1.57
N ARG A 78 22.45 -17.53 -2.71
CA ARG A 78 22.04 -17.02 -4.03
C ARG A 78 21.05 -17.96 -4.69
N PHE A 79 19.89 -17.43 -5.04
CA PHE A 79 18.83 -18.13 -5.75
C PHE A 79 18.57 -17.50 -7.11
N VAL A 80 18.17 -18.32 -8.07
CA VAL A 80 17.85 -17.88 -9.43
C VAL A 80 16.34 -17.93 -9.62
N THR A 81 15.77 -16.85 -10.13
CA THR A 81 14.33 -16.75 -10.42
C THR A 81 13.96 -17.32 -11.78
N ALA A 82 12.66 -17.45 -12.07
CA ALA A 82 12.16 -17.86 -13.39
C ALA A 82 12.68 -16.95 -14.53
N GLU A 83 12.96 -15.68 -14.21
CA GLU A 83 13.51 -14.69 -15.14
C GLU A 83 15.04 -14.78 -15.30
N LYS A 84 15.68 -15.82 -14.75
CA LYS A 84 17.14 -16.00 -14.70
C LYS A 84 17.87 -14.83 -14.05
N LYS A 85 17.24 -14.24 -13.04
CA LYS A 85 17.84 -13.19 -12.22
C LYS A 85 18.21 -13.74 -10.86
N ASP A 86 19.42 -13.38 -10.43
CA ASP A 86 19.95 -13.75 -9.13
C ASP A 86 19.31 -12.89 -8.03
N LEU A 87 18.93 -13.53 -6.93
CA LEU A 87 18.50 -12.93 -5.68
C LEU A 87 19.37 -13.46 -4.55
N ILE A 88 19.74 -12.58 -3.62
CA ILE A 88 20.44 -12.92 -2.39
C ILE A 88 19.41 -12.97 -1.28
N VAL A 89 19.18 -14.14 -0.71
CA VAL A 89 18.09 -14.37 0.26
C VAL A 89 18.69 -14.82 1.59
N ASP A 90 18.40 -14.06 2.64
CA ASP A 90 18.66 -14.42 4.03
C ASP A 90 17.39 -15.08 4.59
N SER A 91 17.53 -16.24 5.23
CA SER A 91 16.41 -16.96 5.85
C SER A 91 16.81 -17.57 7.19
N TYR A 92 15.82 -17.76 8.06
CA TYR A 92 15.99 -18.55 9.28
C TYR A 92 14.96 -19.65 9.34
N VAL A 93 15.33 -20.71 10.04
CA VAL A 93 14.50 -21.89 10.24
C VAL A 93 14.41 -22.17 11.73
N LYS A 94 13.18 -22.24 12.26
CA LYS A 94 12.90 -22.74 13.59
C LYS A 94 12.55 -24.21 13.48
N TRP A 95 13.27 -25.07 14.18
CA TRP A 95 13.07 -26.52 14.10
C TRP A 95 13.17 -27.17 15.48
N ARG A 96 12.61 -28.36 15.62
CA ARG A 96 12.70 -29.19 16.83
C ARG A 96 12.81 -30.66 16.46
N ILE A 97 13.37 -31.47 17.35
CA ILE A 97 13.42 -32.92 17.14
C ILE A 97 12.02 -33.51 17.37
N LYS A 98 11.50 -34.25 16.39
CA LYS A 98 10.22 -34.97 16.45
C LYS A 98 10.46 -36.41 16.85
N ASP A 99 11.37 -37.08 16.16
CA ASP A 99 11.80 -38.45 16.45
C ASP A 99 13.30 -38.48 16.75
N PHE A 100 13.62 -38.71 18.01
CA PHE A 100 14.98 -38.72 18.54
C PHE A 100 15.81 -39.90 18.02
N ALA A 101 15.19 -41.04 17.66
CA ALA A 101 15.92 -42.16 17.08
C ALA A 101 16.34 -41.86 15.65
N THR A 102 15.38 -41.45 14.81
CA THR A 102 15.64 -41.14 13.40
C THR A 102 16.62 -39.98 13.28
N TYR A 103 16.53 -38.99 14.18
CA TYR A 103 17.52 -37.93 14.32
C TYR A 103 18.92 -38.46 14.64
N TYR A 104 19.06 -39.32 15.65
CA TYR A 104 20.36 -39.87 16.03
C TYR A 104 20.95 -40.76 14.93
N LEU A 105 20.13 -41.56 14.24
CA LEU A 105 20.57 -42.43 13.15
C LEU A 105 21.03 -41.64 11.92
N SER A 106 20.39 -40.50 11.62
CA SER A 106 20.72 -39.67 10.45
C SER A 106 21.86 -38.68 10.71
N THR A 107 21.97 -38.15 11.94
CA THR A 107 22.90 -37.06 12.28
C THR A 107 24.01 -37.47 13.24
N GLY A 108 23.95 -38.69 13.79
CA GLY A 108 24.84 -39.16 14.85
C GLY A 108 24.66 -38.44 16.18
N GLY A 109 23.57 -37.69 16.35
CA GLY A 109 23.33 -36.84 17.52
C GLY A 109 24.08 -35.50 17.46
N ASN A 110 24.74 -35.17 16.35
CA ASN A 110 25.47 -33.92 16.19
C ASN A 110 24.56 -32.82 15.62
N LYS A 111 24.32 -31.78 16.42
CA LYS A 111 23.55 -30.59 16.03
C LYS A 111 24.08 -29.94 14.75
N LEU A 112 25.39 -29.80 14.58
CA LEU A 112 25.97 -29.12 13.42
C LEU A 112 25.70 -29.91 12.12
N GLN A 113 25.72 -31.24 12.20
CA GLN A 113 25.42 -32.11 11.07
C GLN A 113 23.92 -32.08 10.73
N ALA A 114 23.06 -32.06 11.75
CA ALA A 114 21.63 -31.86 11.58
C ALA A 114 21.32 -30.53 10.87
N GLU A 115 21.94 -29.44 11.32
CA GLU A 115 21.80 -28.11 10.75
C GLU A 115 22.29 -28.06 9.29
N ALA A 116 23.41 -28.72 8.98
CA ALA A 116 23.91 -28.80 7.61
C ALA A 116 22.96 -29.56 6.66
N LEU A 117 22.40 -30.69 7.11
CA LEU A 117 21.42 -31.46 6.34
C LEU A 117 20.10 -30.70 6.17
N LEU A 118 19.61 -30.09 7.25
CA LEU A 118 18.40 -29.28 7.23
C LEU A 118 18.55 -28.08 6.29
N LYS A 119 19.69 -27.37 6.37
CA LYS A 119 20.06 -26.27 5.45
C LYS A 119 19.97 -26.72 3.99
N GLN A 120 20.56 -27.87 3.66
CA GLN A 120 20.53 -28.39 2.29
C GLN A 120 19.09 -28.66 1.82
N LYS A 121 18.24 -29.28 2.66
CA LYS A 121 16.85 -29.59 2.32
C LYS A 121 16.01 -28.31 2.16
N VAL A 122 16.14 -27.36 3.09
CA VAL A 122 15.42 -26.07 3.04
C VAL A 122 15.85 -25.26 1.82
N ASN A 123 17.16 -25.15 1.54
CA ASN A 123 17.64 -24.39 0.39
C ASN A 123 17.22 -25.04 -0.94
N ASN A 124 17.05 -26.36 -0.99
CA ASN A 124 16.49 -27.03 -2.17
C ASN A 124 15.01 -26.68 -2.38
N GLY A 125 14.20 -26.66 -1.31
CA GLY A 125 12.80 -26.22 -1.38
C GLY A 125 12.68 -24.75 -1.81
N LEU A 126 13.43 -23.86 -1.15
CA LEU A 126 13.48 -22.45 -1.53
C LEU A 126 13.92 -22.27 -2.99
N ARG A 127 14.93 -23.02 -3.46
CA ARG A 127 15.39 -22.94 -4.87
C ARG A 127 14.32 -23.38 -5.86
N SER A 128 13.49 -24.38 -5.52
CA SER A 128 12.33 -24.78 -6.33
C SER A 128 11.32 -23.64 -6.42
N GLU A 129 10.95 -23.05 -5.27
CA GLU A 129 9.93 -22.00 -5.19
C GLU A 129 10.36 -20.66 -5.80
N PHE A 130 11.63 -20.28 -5.65
CA PHE A 130 12.19 -19.11 -6.31
C PHE A 130 12.34 -19.33 -7.82
N GLY A 131 12.65 -20.55 -8.26
CA GLY A 131 12.85 -20.88 -9.66
C GLY A 131 11.58 -20.85 -10.51
N THR A 132 10.40 -21.01 -9.91
CA THR A 132 9.10 -20.99 -10.61
C THR A 132 8.45 -19.61 -10.65
N ARG A 133 8.89 -18.65 -9.83
CA ARG A 133 8.27 -17.32 -9.70
C ARG A 133 9.14 -16.18 -10.23
N THR A 134 8.48 -15.05 -10.50
CA THR A 134 9.12 -13.79 -10.92
C THR A 134 9.49 -12.92 -9.72
N ILE A 135 10.42 -11.96 -9.89
CA ILE A 135 10.81 -11.02 -8.82
C ILE A 135 9.60 -10.23 -8.32
N SER A 136 8.70 -9.82 -9.22
CA SER A 136 7.50 -9.06 -8.88
C SER A 136 6.61 -9.82 -7.90
N GLN A 137 6.31 -11.10 -8.18
CA GLN A 137 5.48 -11.94 -7.32
C GLN A 137 6.07 -12.13 -5.91
N ILE A 138 7.39 -12.33 -5.84
CA ILE A 138 8.13 -12.49 -4.59
C ILE A 138 8.06 -11.22 -3.72
N VAL A 139 8.09 -10.03 -4.32
CA VAL A 139 8.13 -8.74 -3.61
C VAL A 139 6.73 -8.17 -3.33
N SER A 140 5.75 -8.42 -4.20
CA SER A 140 4.47 -7.69 -4.21
C SER A 140 3.35 -8.26 -3.35
N GLY A 141 3.43 -9.50 -2.85
CA GLY A 141 2.38 -10.00 -1.93
C GLY A 141 2.31 -11.50 -1.68
N GLU A 142 2.83 -12.34 -2.57
CA GLU A 142 2.75 -13.82 -2.44
C GLU A 142 3.76 -14.38 -1.42
N ARG A 143 4.33 -13.55 -0.54
CA ARG A 143 5.37 -13.97 0.40
C ARG A 143 4.86 -15.02 1.37
N SER A 144 3.62 -14.90 1.87
CA SER A 144 3.06 -15.88 2.82
C SER A 144 2.87 -17.23 2.15
N GLU A 145 2.20 -17.25 0.99
CA GLU A 145 1.96 -18.48 0.23
C GLU A 145 3.26 -19.14 -0.22
N LEU A 146 4.26 -18.35 -0.64
CA LEU A 146 5.60 -18.85 -0.95
C LEU A 146 6.28 -19.49 0.27
N MET A 147 6.19 -18.85 1.45
CA MET A 147 6.77 -19.41 2.67
C MET A 147 6.03 -20.69 3.08
N ASP A 148 4.71 -20.74 2.95
CA ASP A 148 3.89 -21.89 3.32
C ASP A 148 4.17 -23.10 2.39
N GLU A 149 4.27 -22.87 1.08
CA GLU A 149 4.62 -23.91 0.10
C GLU A 149 6.06 -24.41 0.29
N ALA A 150 7.02 -23.49 0.48
CA ALA A 150 8.41 -23.82 0.77
C ALA A 150 8.53 -24.60 2.10
N MET A 151 7.75 -24.21 3.11
CA MET A 151 7.67 -24.87 4.40
C MET A 151 7.12 -26.29 4.26
N ASN A 152 6.06 -26.50 3.49
CA ASN A 152 5.48 -27.82 3.25
C ASN A 152 6.49 -28.76 2.57
N GLN A 153 7.19 -28.27 1.54
CA GLN A 153 8.19 -29.05 0.81
C GLN A 153 9.46 -29.34 1.65
N ALA A 154 9.87 -28.37 2.48
CA ALA A 154 10.96 -28.57 3.42
C ALA A 154 10.57 -29.53 4.56
N SER A 155 9.32 -29.48 5.03
CA SER A 155 8.80 -30.32 6.11
C SER A 155 8.74 -31.80 5.70
N SER A 156 8.21 -32.10 4.51
CA SER A 156 8.16 -33.48 3.99
C SER A 156 9.56 -34.10 3.87
N SER A 157 10.55 -33.27 3.51
CA SER A 157 11.94 -33.70 3.37
C SER A 157 12.68 -33.81 4.70
N SER A 158 12.18 -33.19 5.77
CA SER A 158 12.80 -33.15 7.10
C SER A 158 12.26 -34.23 8.03
N ASP A 159 11.06 -34.77 7.75
CA ASP A 159 10.53 -35.94 8.44
C ASP A 159 11.48 -37.16 8.30
N GLU A 160 12.19 -37.29 7.16
CA GLU A 160 13.25 -38.31 6.95
C GLU A 160 14.41 -38.21 7.96
N LEU A 161 14.66 -37.00 8.48
CA LEU A 161 15.70 -36.72 9.46
C LEU A 161 15.19 -36.80 10.91
N GLY A 162 13.89 -37.10 11.12
CA GLY A 162 13.27 -37.03 12.45
C GLY A 162 13.15 -35.60 13.00
N ILE A 163 13.26 -34.59 12.13
CA ILE A 163 13.20 -33.16 12.49
C ILE A 163 11.85 -32.58 12.06
N ALA A 164 11.15 -31.93 12.99
CA ALA A 164 9.99 -31.11 12.67
C ALA A 164 10.42 -29.65 12.50
N ILE A 165 10.12 -29.09 11.33
CA ILE A 165 10.22 -27.65 11.12
C ILE A 165 8.99 -26.98 11.76
N VAL A 166 9.22 -25.90 12.51
CA VAL A 166 8.16 -25.10 13.15
C VAL A 166 7.79 -23.90 12.30
N ASP A 167 8.80 -23.18 11.79
CA ASP A 167 8.61 -22.03 10.90
C ASP A 167 9.85 -21.84 10.01
N VAL A 168 9.64 -21.43 8.77
CA VAL A 168 10.68 -21.00 7.83
C VAL A 168 10.32 -19.60 7.40
N ARG A 169 11.25 -18.66 7.58
CA ARG A 169 11.00 -17.29 7.16
C ARG A 169 12.23 -16.69 6.52
N VAL A 170 12.03 -16.10 5.35
CA VAL A 170 13.01 -15.21 4.73
C VAL A 170 13.11 -13.94 5.57
N LYS A 171 14.30 -13.50 5.95
CA LYS A 171 14.54 -12.21 6.61
C LYS A 171 14.57 -11.10 5.59
N GLN A 172 15.43 -11.24 4.59
CA GLN A 172 15.72 -10.19 3.60
C GLN A 172 15.96 -10.79 2.22
N ILE A 173 15.51 -10.08 1.19
CA ILE A 173 15.75 -10.38 -0.22
C ILE A 173 16.46 -9.18 -0.82
N ASN A 174 17.68 -9.40 -1.31
CA ASN A 174 18.50 -8.38 -1.94
C ASN A 174 18.72 -8.72 -3.41
N LEU A 175 18.66 -7.70 -4.25
CA LEU A 175 19.06 -7.78 -5.66
C LEU A 175 20.57 -7.52 -5.75
N PRO A 176 21.34 -8.28 -6.56
CA PRO A 176 22.71 -7.92 -6.88
C PRO A 176 22.80 -6.51 -7.47
N GLN A 177 23.83 -5.76 -7.08
CA GLN A 177 23.97 -4.34 -7.46
C GLN A 177 24.03 -4.14 -8.98
N GLU A 178 24.49 -5.14 -9.73
CA GLU A 178 24.63 -5.14 -11.20
C GLU A 178 23.29 -5.02 -11.93
N VAL A 179 22.25 -5.73 -11.47
CA VAL A 179 20.91 -5.74 -12.09
C VAL A 179 19.95 -4.74 -11.45
N SER A 180 20.27 -4.29 -10.25
CA SER A 180 19.49 -3.31 -9.48
C SER A 180 19.22 -2.01 -10.26
N ASN A 181 20.25 -1.41 -10.86
CA ASN A 181 20.14 -0.10 -11.50
C ASN A 181 19.19 -0.07 -12.71
N SER A 182 19.23 -1.10 -13.57
CA SER A 182 18.39 -1.13 -14.79
C SER A 182 16.92 -1.36 -14.46
N ILE A 183 16.63 -2.19 -13.47
CA ILE A 183 15.26 -2.41 -12.98
C ILE A 183 14.73 -1.14 -12.32
N PHE A 184 15.52 -0.47 -11.47
CA PHE A 184 15.13 0.81 -10.88
C PHE A 184 14.87 1.90 -11.94
N GLN A 185 15.69 1.97 -13.00
CA GLN A 185 15.45 2.88 -14.12
C GLN A 185 14.14 2.57 -14.84
N ARG A 186 13.87 1.29 -15.13
CA ARG A 186 12.60 0.86 -15.75
C ARG A 186 11.40 1.21 -14.88
N MET A 187 11.45 0.90 -13.58
CA MET A 187 10.39 1.23 -12.64
C MET A 187 10.14 2.73 -12.55
N ARG A 188 11.20 3.56 -12.58
CA ARG A 188 11.07 5.02 -12.61
C ARG A 188 10.38 5.49 -13.89
N ALA A 189 10.78 4.97 -15.05
CA ALA A 189 10.17 5.31 -16.32
C ALA A 189 8.69 4.91 -16.38
N GLU A 190 8.35 3.73 -15.88
CA GLU A 190 6.97 3.23 -15.81
C GLU A 190 6.12 4.07 -14.85
N ARG A 191 6.65 4.41 -13.66
CA ARG A 191 5.97 5.31 -12.72
C ARG A 191 5.80 6.72 -13.28
N GLU A 192 6.79 7.23 -14.01
CA GLU A 192 6.69 8.52 -14.68
C GLU A 192 5.65 8.50 -15.79
N ALA A 193 5.55 7.41 -16.56
CA ALA A 193 4.54 7.22 -17.59
C ALA A 193 3.13 7.22 -16.99
N VAL A 194 2.88 6.42 -15.96
CA VAL A 194 1.59 6.37 -15.24
C VAL A 194 1.26 7.74 -14.62
N ALA A 195 2.24 8.41 -14.00
CA ALA A 195 2.03 9.75 -13.46
C ALA A 195 1.75 10.79 -14.56
N ARG A 196 2.33 10.63 -15.75
CA ARG A 196 2.09 11.51 -16.90
C ARG A 196 0.68 11.29 -17.47
N GLU A 197 0.25 10.04 -17.57
CA GLU A 197 -1.10 9.67 -17.99
C GLU A 197 -2.15 10.31 -17.08
N HIS A 198 -2.09 10.08 -15.77
CA HIS A 198 -3.02 10.71 -14.82
C HIS A 198 -2.98 12.25 -14.84
N ARG A 199 -1.81 12.86 -15.05
CA ARG A 199 -1.72 14.32 -15.21
C ARG A 199 -2.38 14.80 -16.50
N SER A 200 -2.28 14.02 -17.58
CA SER A 200 -2.95 14.33 -18.85
C SER A 200 -4.46 14.20 -18.71
N GLU A 201 -4.96 13.12 -18.09
CA GLU A 201 -6.38 12.92 -17.79
C GLU A 201 -6.92 14.06 -16.92
N GLY A 202 -6.21 14.43 -15.85
CA GLY A 202 -6.59 15.54 -14.98
C GLY A 202 -6.62 16.89 -15.70
N ARG A 203 -5.70 17.13 -16.64
CA ARG A 203 -5.68 18.34 -17.48
C ARG A 203 -6.84 18.37 -18.47
N GLU A 204 -7.12 17.25 -19.13
CA GLU A 204 -8.25 17.11 -20.05
C GLU A 204 -9.56 17.38 -19.32
N GLN A 205 -9.79 16.74 -18.17
CA GLN A 205 -10.99 16.97 -17.36
C GLN A 205 -11.09 18.43 -16.91
N ALA A 206 -9.99 19.04 -16.47
CA ALA A 206 -9.97 20.45 -16.07
C ALA A 206 -10.31 21.38 -17.25
N GLU A 207 -9.81 21.10 -18.45
CA GLU A 207 -10.07 21.90 -19.64
C GLU A 207 -11.53 21.79 -20.09
N VAL A 208 -12.10 20.58 -20.07
CA VAL A 208 -13.52 20.35 -20.32
C VAL A 208 -14.39 21.11 -19.31
N ILE A 209 -14.03 21.08 -18.02
CA ILE A 209 -14.77 21.83 -16.99
C ILE A 209 -14.68 23.34 -17.26
N LYS A 210 -13.49 23.87 -17.54
CA LYS A 210 -13.31 25.31 -17.85
C LYS A 210 -14.12 25.74 -19.06
N ALA A 211 -14.02 25.02 -20.18
CA ALA A 211 -14.77 25.33 -21.39
C ALA A 211 -16.29 25.35 -21.15
N ASN A 212 -16.80 24.39 -20.37
CA ASN A 212 -18.21 24.36 -19.98
C ASN A 212 -18.62 25.53 -19.08
N ILE A 213 -17.75 25.94 -18.14
CA ILE A 213 -18.00 27.09 -17.27
C ILE A 213 -17.96 28.39 -18.09
N ASP A 214 -16.99 28.57 -18.98
CA ASP A 214 -16.88 29.75 -19.83
C ASP A 214 -18.09 29.92 -20.74
N ALA A 215 -18.58 28.81 -21.32
CA ALA A 215 -19.82 28.80 -22.09
C ALA A 215 -21.03 29.20 -21.23
N LYS A 216 -21.17 28.64 -20.02
CA LYS A 216 -22.24 28.98 -19.08
C LYS A 216 -22.19 30.45 -18.65
N VAL A 217 -21.01 30.98 -18.34
CA VAL A 217 -20.81 32.38 -17.96
C VAL A 217 -21.20 33.30 -19.12
N THR A 218 -20.80 32.97 -20.34
CA THR A 218 -21.15 33.75 -21.54
C THR A 218 -22.66 33.81 -21.75
N VAL A 219 -23.35 32.67 -21.67
CA VAL A 219 -24.82 32.61 -21.76
C VAL A 219 -25.48 33.39 -20.62
N MET A 220 -25.00 33.23 -19.39
CA MET A 220 -25.52 33.94 -18.21
C MET A 220 -25.39 35.46 -18.35
N LEU A 221 -24.24 35.96 -18.85
CA LEU A 221 -24.04 37.38 -19.11
C LEU A 221 -24.96 37.89 -20.22
N ALA A 222 -25.13 37.13 -21.30
CA ALA A 222 -26.05 37.48 -22.38
C ALA A 222 -27.51 37.54 -21.91
N ASP A 223 -27.94 36.58 -21.08
CA ASP A 223 -29.28 36.58 -20.48
C ASP A 223 -29.47 37.73 -19.49
N ALA A 224 -28.46 38.03 -18.66
CA ALA A 224 -28.48 39.18 -17.76
C ALA A 224 -28.62 40.50 -18.52
N GLU A 225 -27.86 40.69 -19.61
CA GLU A 225 -27.93 41.89 -20.44
C GLU A 225 -29.27 41.99 -21.21
N ARG A 226 -29.78 40.87 -21.71
CA ARG A 226 -31.12 40.80 -22.32
C ARG A 226 -32.20 41.23 -21.33
N ASN A 227 -32.17 40.70 -20.11
CA ASN A 227 -33.12 41.05 -19.06
C ASN A 227 -32.99 42.51 -18.63
N LEU A 228 -31.75 43.02 -18.48
CA LEU A 228 -31.49 44.43 -18.21
C LEU A 228 -32.12 45.33 -19.29
N ARG A 229 -31.88 45.04 -20.58
CA ARG A 229 -32.47 45.79 -21.69
C ARG A 229 -34.00 45.73 -21.69
N LYS A 230 -34.57 44.57 -21.38
CA LYS A 230 -36.03 44.40 -21.29
C LYS A 230 -36.62 45.25 -20.17
N ILE A 231 -36.09 45.15 -18.96
CA ILE A 231 -36.54 45.95 -17.80
C ILE A 231 -36.36 47.44 -18.07
N LYS A 232 -35.23 47.84 -18.66
CA LYS A 232 -34.98 49.23 -19.02
C LYS A 232 -35.98 49.72 -20.08
N GLY A 233 -36.25 48.93 -21.11
CA GLY A 233 -37.25 49.24 -22.13
C GLY A 233 -38.68 49.32 -21.57
N GLU A 234 -39.05 48.45 -20.63
CA GLU A 234 -40.33 48.51 -19.91
C GLU A 234 -40.42 49.79 -19.06
N GLY A 235 -39.35 50.15 -18.34
CA GLY A 235 -39.29 51.37 -17.55
C GLY A 235 -39.34 52.64 -18.41
N GLU A 236 -38.64 52.66 -19.54
CA GLU A 236 -38.68 53.76 -20.51
C GLU A 236 -40.07 53.88 -21.15
N ALA A 237 -40.72 52.77 -21.48
CA ALA A 237 -42.09 52.76 -22.01
C ALA A 237 -43.10 53.29 -20.99
N GLN A 238 -43.01 52.86 -19.73
CA GLN A 238 -43.84 53.38 -18.64
C GLN A 238 -43.61 54.87 -18.41
N ALA A 239 -42.35 55.31 -18.38
CA ALA A 239 -42.01 56.73 -18.24
C ALA A 239 -42.58 57.55 -19.41
N ALA A 240 -42.40 57.08 -20.65
CA ALA A 240 -42.95 57.72 -21.84
C ALA A 240 -44.48 57.78 -21.82
N GLN A 241 -45.16 56.75 -21.32
CA GLN A 241 -46.61 56.75 -21.16
C GLN A 241 -47.07 57.79 -20.13
N ILE A 242 -46.47 57.83 -18.94
CA ILE A 242 -46.78 58.83 -17.90
C ILE A 242 -46.53 60.24 -18.43
N TYR A 243 -45.42 60.45 -19.14
CA TYR A 243 -45.13 61.71 -19.80
C TYR A 243 -46.19 62.07 -20.82
N ALA A 244 -46.55 61.15 -21.74
CA ALA A 244 -47.58 61.40 -22.74
C ALA A 244 -48.94 61.72 -22.13
N GLU A 245 -49.36 61.01 -21.08
CA GLU A 245 -50.60 61.26 -20.34
C GLU A 245 -50.59 62.64 -19.66
N THR A 246 -49.49 62.99 -19.00
CA THR A 246 -49.34 64.29 -18.32
C THR A 246 -49.29 65.44 -19.33
N TYR A 247 -48.58 65.28 -20.44
CA TYR A 247 -48.41 66.31 -21.47
C TYR A 247 -49.62 66.47 -22.39
N SER A 248 -50.48 65.46 -22.49
CA SER A 248 -51.75 65.56 -23.22
C SER A 248 -52.79 66.44 -22.52
N GLN A 249 -52.59 66.76 -21.22
CA GLN A 249 -53.50 67.65 -20.49
C GLN A 249 -53.40 69.11 -20.95
N ASP A 250 -52.20 69.60 -21.28
CA ASP A 250 -51.98 70.94 -21.87
C ASP A 250 -50.78 70.94 -22.83
N PRO A 251 -51.04 70.82 -24.16
CA PRO A 251 -50.00 70.82 -25.19
C PRO A 251 -49.23 72.14 -25.31
N GLN A 252 -49.84 73.28 -24.97
CA GLN A 252 -49.21 74.59 -25.12
C GLN A 252 -48.21 74.84 -23.99
N PHE A 253 -48.60 74.51 -22.75
CA PHE A 253 -47.72 74.61 -21.59
C PHE A 253 -46.51 73.66 -21.71
N TYR A 254 -46.70 72.46 -22.26
CA TYR A 254 -45.61 71.52 -22.52
C TYR A 254 -44.58 72.06 -23.52
N ALA A 255 -45.03 72.60 -24.66
CA ALA A 255 -44.13 73.14 -25.67
C ALA A 255 -43.27 74.30 -25.10
N PHE A 256 -43.85 75.10 -24.21
CA PHE A 256 -43.12 76.14 -23.47
C PHE A 256 -42.10 75.53 -22.50
N LEU A 257 -42.49 74.61 -21.62
CA LEU A 257 -41.61 74.02 -20.60
C LEU A 257 -40.43 73.25 -21.22
N ARG A 258 -40.69 72.46 -22.27
CA ARG A 258 -39.66 71.74 -23.03
C ARG A 258 -38.67 72.70 -23.71
N SER A 259 -39.14 73.84 -24.21
CA SER A 259 -38.24 74.85 -24.78
C SER A 259 -37.36 75.50 -23.70
N MET A 260 -37.90 75.75 -22.49
CA MET A 260 -37.12 76.27 -21.37
C MET A 260 -36.06 75.28 -20.87
N ASP A 261 -36.40 74.00 -20.74
CA ASP A 261 -35.45 72.95 -20.37
C ASP A 261 -34.37 72.78 -21.44
N ALA A 262 -34.73 72.84 -22.73
CA ALA A 262 -33.77 72.82 -23.82
C ALA A 262 -32.83 74.04 -23.78
N TYR A 263 -33.34 75.24 -23.49
CA TYR A 263 -32.49 76.42 -23.29
C TYR A 263 -31.53 76.22 -22.12
N LYS A 264 -32.03 75.74 -20.98
CA LYS A 264 -31.20 75.51 -19.81
C LYS A 264 -30.08 74.49 -20.07
N ALA A 265 -30.40 73.38 -20.75
CA ALA A 265 -29.42 72.35 -21.10
C ALA A 265 -28.39 72.84 -22.12
N SER A 266 -28.80 73.64 -23.12
CA SER A 266 -27.90 74.20 -24.13
C SER A 266 -27.01 75.34 -23.62
N PHE A 267 -27.33 75.94 -22.47
CA PHE A 267 -26.53 77.00 -21.84
C PHE A 267 -25.82 76.55 -20.55
N ASP A 268 -25.79 75.24 -20.25
CA ASP A 268 -25.22 74.71 -19.00
C ASP A 268 -23.68 74.77 -18.98
N ASN A 269 -23.03 74.67 -20.15
CA ASN A 269 -21.57 74.76 -20.29
C ASN A 269 -21.12 76.04 -21.01
N LYS A 270 -20.14 76.75 -20.43
CA LYS A 270 -19.57 78.00 -20.98
C LYS A 270 -18.77 77.84 -22.29
N GLN A 271 -18.60 76.62 -22.79
CA GLN A 271 -17.81 76.29 -23.99
C GLN A 271 -18.67 75.85 -25.19
N ASP A 272 -20.00 75.79 -25.05
CA ASP A 272 -20.88 75.34 -26.14
C ASP A 272 -21.03 76.45 -27.19
N VAL A 273 -20.64 76.13 -28.43
CA VAL A 273 -20.79 77.03 -29.59
C VAL A 273 -22.04 76.63 -30.36
N LEU A 274 -23.07 77.47 -30.27
CA LEU A 274 -24.37 77.23 -30.91
C LEU A 274 -24.44 77.96 -32.26
N ILE A 275 -24.50 77.21 -33.36
CA ILE A 275 -24.72 77.74 -34.71
C ILE A 275 -26.20 77.60 -35.04
N VAL A 276 -26.94 78.72 -35.10
CA VAL A 276 -28.38 78.72 -35.36
C VAL A 276 -28.72 79.67 -36.50
N ALA A 277 -29.62 79.23 -37.38
CA ALA A 277 -30.23 80.11 -38.37
C ALA A 277 -31.07 81.21 -37.67
N PRO A 278 -31.09 82.46 -38.16
CA PRO A 278 -31.79 83.59 -37.54
C PRO A 278 -33.31 83.38 -37.28
N ASP A 279 -33.91 82.45 -38.02
CA ASP A 279 -35.32 82.11 -38.13
C ASP A 279 -35.68 80.72 -37.55
N SER A 280 -34.78 80.11 -36.77
CA SER A 280 -35.03 78.79 -36.18
C SER A 280 -36.18 78.76 -35.16
N ASP A 281 -37.03 77.72 -35.26
CA ASP A 281 -38.08 77.35 -34.30
C ASP A 281 -37.56 77.17 -32.87
N PHE A 282 -36.25 76.99 -32.70
CA PHE A 282 -35.63 76.82 -31.39
C PHE A 282 -35.93 77.99 -30.45
N PHE A 283 -35.93 79.25 -30.92
CA PHE A 283 -36.13 80.45 -30.08
C PHE A 283 -37.57 80.99 -30.03
N ARG A 284 -38.57 80.20 -30.45
CA ARG A 284 -39.96 80.66 -30.61
C ARG A 284 -40.56 81.32 -29.36
N PHE A 285 -40.36 80.72 -28.18
CA PHE A 285 -40.90 81.23 -26.92
C PHE A 285 -40.05 82.35 -26.27
N MET A 286 -38.83 82.57 -26.75
CA MET A 286 -38.00 83.71 -26.33
C MET A 286 -38.33 84.98 -27.12
N LYS A 287 -38.83 84.83 -28.36
CA LYS A 287 -39.24 85.94 -29.24
C LYS A 287 -40.70 86.36 -29.03
N ASP A 288 -41.59 85.45 -28.62
CA ASP A 288 -43.01 85.73 -28.34
C ASP A 288 -43.56 84.88 -27.19
N SER A 289 -44.20 85.53 -26.22
CA SER A 289 -44.73 84.92 -24.99
C SER A 289 -45.90 83.96 -25.21
N ALA A 290 -46.60 84.04 -26.34
CA ALA A 290 -47.76 83.20 -26.65
C ALA A 290 -47.46 82.01 -27.60
N GLY A 291 -46.22 81.88 -28.09
CA GLY A 291 -45.79 80.70 -28.87
C GLY A 291 -46.46 80.50 -30.23
N SER A 292 -47.01 81.55 -30.84
CA SER A 292 -47.58 81.51 -32.20
C SER A 292 -46.44 81.42 -33.24
N GLY A 293 -46.13 80.20 -33.69
CA GLY A 293 -45.21 80.01 -34.82
C GLY A 293 -45.82 80.52 -36.11
N ASN A 294 -45.16 81.48 -36.77
CA ASN A 294 -45.54 81.95 -38.09
C ASN A 294 -45.20 80.86 -39.12
N THR A 295 -46.14 79.95 -39.40
CA THR A 295 -46.01 79.01 -40.52
C THR A 295 -46.00 79.79 -41.82
N LYS A 296 -44.84 79.83 -42.49
CA LYS A 296 -44.72 80.05 -43.92
C LYS A 296 -44.00 78.87 -44.54
#